data_AF-A0A7Y3BPK1-F1
#
_entry.id   AF-A0A7Y3BPK1-F1
#
_cell.length_a   1.000
_cell.length_b   1.000
_cell.length_c   1.000
_cell.angle_alpha   90.00
_cell.angle_beta   90.00
_cell.angle_gamma   90.00
#
_symmetry.space_group_name_H-M   'P 1'
#
loop_
_entity.id
_entity.type
_entity.pdbx_description
1 polymer ?
#
loop_
_entity_poly.entity_id
_entity_poly.type
_entity_poly.pdbx_seq_one_letter_code
_entity_poly.pdbx_strand_id
1 'polypeptide(L)'
;MYRRTFTRLSLLSGGALIWPACRSDPSGAVGTTGLMSTDERKTVERFAEVYLTTDGTKLKPLSEVSYVDNIDRRLSLFDAQTLEEVRLALKLFNYGSIPVGLNFRTFVHLDAAARIDYIARLDDGIAIQRGLSALMKNLVINGYWQDIEAGRAVGYQGPISEEAKIPSLGNAPLSHAPPPRAG
;
A
#
# COMPACT_ATOMS: atom_id res chain seq x y z
N MET A 1 -27.85 -11.12 -7.80
CA MET A 1 -26.82 -10.09 -8.09
C MET A 1 -25.63 -10.05 -7.11
N TYR A 2 -25.62 -10.81 -6.01
CA TYR A 2 -24.58 -10.72 -4.96
C TYR A 2 -23.27 -11.50 -5.26
N ARG A 3 -23.33 -12.54 -6.11
CA ARG A 3 -22.18 -13.43 -6.39
C ARG A 3 -21.09 -12.81 -7.28
N ARG A 4 -21.42 -11.85 -8.17
CA ARG A 4 -20.44 -11.27 -9.11
C ARG A 4 -19.53 -10.23 -8.45
N THR A 5 -20.01 -9.51 -7.45
CA THR A 5 -19.21 -8.57 -6.64
C THR A 5 -18.27 -9.32 -5.69
N PHE A 6 -18.69 -10.49 -5.22
CA PHE A 6 -17.95 -11.33 -4.27
C PHE A 6 -16.62 -11.86 -4.83
N THR A 7 -16.57 -12.21 -6.12
CA THR A 7 -15.33 -12.67 -6.78
C THR A 7 -14.35 -11.52 -7.06
N ARG A 8 -14.81 -10.27 -7.15
CA ARG A 8 -13.97 -9.13 -7.51
C ARG A 8 -13.20 -8.57 -6.31
N LEU A 9 -13.82 -8.48 -5.14
CA LEU A 9 -13.12 -8.00 -3.94
C LEU A 9 -11.98 -8.94 -3.48
N SER A 10 -12.11 -10.24 -3.78
CA SER A 10 -11.09 -11.24 -3.44
C SER A 10 -9.85 -11.19 -4.36
N LEU A 11 -9.96 -10.56 -5.54
CA LEU A 11 -8.83 -10.31 -6.43
C LEU A 11 -7.89 -9.20 -5.93
N LEU A 12 -8.41 -8.24 -5.16
CA LEU A 12 -7.60 -7.17 -4.57
C LEU A 12 -6.73 -7.64 -3.39
N SER A 13 -7.01 -8.82 -2.84
CA SER A 13 -6.30 -9.38 -1.68
C SER A 13 -5.09 -10.24 -2.05
N GLY A 14 -5.02 -10.75 -3.30
CA GLY A 14 -4.25 -11.96 -3.61
C GLY A 14 -3.01 -11.85 -4.48
N GLY A 15 -2.67 -10.70 -5.09
CA GLY A 15 -1.43 -10.63 -5.88
C GLY A 15 -1.30 -9.57 -6.97
N ALA A 16 -2.31 -8.72 -7.19
CA ALA A 16 -2.26 -7.69 -8.23
C ALA A 16 -1.40 -6.46 -7.89
N LEU A 17 -0.83 -6.38 -6.68
CA LEU A 17 -0.02 -5.22 -6.23
C LEU A 17 1.50 -5.47 -6.29
N ILE A 18 1.95 -6.54 -6.93
CA ILE A 18 3.37 -6.79 -7.17
C ILE A 18 3.72 -6.26 -8.57
N TRP A 19 3.76 -4.93 -8.73
CA TRP A 19 4.42 -4.29 -9.87
C TRP A 19 5.82 -3.83 -9.42
N PRO A 20 6.88 -3.88 -10.27
CA PRO A 20 8.26 -3.57 -9.89
C PRO A 20 8.35 -2.28 -9.09
N ALA A 21 8.81 -2.41 -7.85
CA ALA A 21 8.82 -1.39 -6.80
C ALA A 21 9.86 -0.29 -6.99
N CYS A 22 10.50 -0.18 -8.15
CA CYS A 22 11.59 0.76 -8.38
C CYS A 22 11.38 1.51 -9.70
N ARG A 23 10.64 2.61 -9.63
CA ARG A 23 10.88 3.74 -10.52
C ARG A 23 11.64 4.78 -9.71
N SER A 24 12.87 5.05 -10.10
CA SER A 24 13.62 6.22 -9.64
C SER A 24 13.05 7.46 -10.33
N ASP A 25 11.87 7.89 -9.87
CA ASP A 25 11.62 9.32 -9.87
C ASP A 25 12.40 9.90 -8.69
N PRO A 26 13.08 11.05 -8.86
CA PRO A 26 13.87 11.64 -7.79
C PRO A 26 12.99 11.79 -6.55
N SER A 27 13.46 11.23 -5.44
CA SER A 27 12.98 11.56 -4.10
C SER A 27 13.03 13.08 -3.97
N GLY A 28 11.88 13.74 -4.18
CA GLY A 28 11.83 15.18 -4.44
C GLY A 28 10.65 15.72 -5.25
N ALA A 29 9.78 14.89 -5.84
CA ALA A 29 8.57 15.39 -6.50
C ALA A 29 7.42 15.61 -5.51
N VAL A 30 7.36 16.84 -4.99
CA VAL A 30 6.33 17.38 -4.11
C VAL A 30 4.95 17.34 -4.80
N GLY A 31 3.99 16.59 -4.20
CA GLY A 31 2.57 16.76 -4.50
C GLY A 31 1.74 15.48 -4.46
N THR A 32 0.57 15.58 -3.84
CA THR A 32 -0.57 14.68 -4.05
C THR A 32 -1.11 14.85 -5.47
N THR A 33 -1.57 13.76 -6.08
CA THR A 33 -2.39 13.81 -7.30
C THR A 33 -3.80 14.34 -7.05
N GLY A 34 -4.22 14.40 -5.77
CA GLY A 34 -5.55 14.84 -5.34
C GLY A 34 -6.64 13.81 -5.59
N LEU A 35 -6.30 12.55 -5.88
CA LEU A 35 -7.26 11.49 -6.18
C LEU A 35 -7.98 10.95 -4.95
N MET A 36 -7.26 10.83 -3.85
CA MET A 36 -7.81 10.45 -2.55
C MET A 36 -8.49 11.65 -1.89
N SER A 37 -9.72 11.43 -1.45
CA SER A 37 -10.44 12.37 -0.60
C SER A 37 -9.79 12.50 0.78
N THR A 38 -10.11 13.59 1.49
CA THR A 38 -9.61 13.84 2.85
C THR A 38 -9.93 12.69 3.82
N ASP A 39 -11.10 12.06 3.70
CA ASP A 39 -11.51 10.97 4.58
C ASP A 39 -10.77 9.66 4.29
N GLU A 40 -10.49 9.39 3.01
CA GLU A 40 -9.67 8.25 2.59
C GLU A 40 -8.24 8.38 3.10
N ARG A 41 -7.66 9.59 2.97
CA ARG A 41 -6.32 9.89 3.50
C ARG A 41 -6.27 9.69 5.02
N LYS A 42 -7.21 10.26 5.76
CA LYS A 42 -7.32 10.06 7.22
C LYS A 42 -7.48 8.60 7.61
N THR A 43 -8.24 7.82 6.84
CA THR A 43 -8.43 6.38 7.12
C THR A 43 -7.11 5.62 7.01
N VAL A 44 -6.33 5.90 5.96
CA VAL A 44 -4.99 5.32 5.78
C VAL A 44 -4.01 5.80 6.85
N GLU A 45 -4.05 7.08 7.21
CA GLU A 45 -3.21 7.65 8.27
C GLU A 45 -3.45 6.97 9.62
N ARG A 46 -4.72 6.89 10.06
CA ARG A 46 -5.09 6.24 11.32
C ARG A 46 -4.78 4.75 11.36
N PHE A 47 -4.78 4.09 10.20
CA PHE A 47 -4.38 2.70 10.09
C PHE A 47 -2.87 2.55 10.22
N ALA A 48 -2.09 3.39 9.52
CA ALA A 48 -0.63 3.35 9.57
C ALA A 48 -0.09 3.60 10.99
N GLU A 49 -0.70 4.53 11.74
CA GLU A 49 -0.34 4.82 13.14
C GLU A 49 -0.28 3.57 14.03
N VAL A 50 -1.21 2.62 13.85
CA VAL A 50 -1.30 1.41 14.68
C VAL A 50 -0.68 0.17 14.04
N TYR A 51 -0.57 0.14 12.71
CA TYR A 51 -0.06 -1.02 12.00
C TYR A 51 1.46 -0.98 11.79
N LEU A 52 2.03 0.19 11.49
CA LEU A 52 3.46 0.35 11.19
C LEU A 52 4.16 1.14 12.29
N THR A 53 4.36 0.52 13.44
CA THR A 53 5.09 1.12 14.56
C THR A 53 6.59 1.14 14.25
N THR A 54 7.12 2.33 14.02
CA THR A 54 8.55 2.57 13.75
C THR A 54 9.33 2.99 15.00
N ASP A 55 8.61 3.36 16.08
CA ASP A 55 9.18 3.76 17.35
C ASP A 55 10.08 2.67 17.95
N GLY A 56 11.28 3.05 18.39
CA GLY A 56 12.25 2.12 18.98
C GLY A 56 12.97 1.22 17.96
N THR A 57 12.72 1.40 16.65
CA THR A 57 13.42 0.69 15.58
C THR A 57 14.44 1.58 14.88
N LYS A 58 15.24 1.01 13.97
CA LYS A 58 16.13 1.78 13.08
C LYS A 58 15.40 2.35 11.85
N LEU A 59 14.11 2.05 11.70
CA LEU A 59 13.32 2.47 10.56
C LEU A 59 13.03 3.98 10.63
N LYS A 60 12.88 4.60 9.46
CA LYS A 60 12.54 6.02 9.36
C LYS A 60 11.14 6.27 9.96
N PRO A 61 10.95 7.26 10.84
CA PRO A 61 9.64 7.53 11.42
C PRO A 61 8.57 7.77 10.36
N LEU A 62 7.33 7.34 10.61
CA LEU A 62 6.19 7.56 9.71
C LEU A 62 6.00 9.03 9.34
N SER A 63 6.30 9.96 10.25
CA SER A 63 6.21 11.41 10.04
C SER A 63 7.18 11.97 9.00
N GLU A 64 8.27 11.25 8.72
CA GLU A 64 9.29 11.68 7.76
C GLU A 64 9.11 11.06 6.37
N VAL A 65 8.12 10.17 6.22
CA VAL A 65 7.83 9.47 4.95
C VAL A 65 6.50 9.97 4.41
N SER A 66 6.48 10.44 3.16
CA SER A 66 5.25 10.87 2.47
C SER A 66 4.40 9.68 1.98
N TYR A 67 4.15 8.68 2.84
CA TYR A 67 3.55 7.40 2.45
C TYR A 67 2.13 7.55 1.88
N VAL A 68 1.33 8.49 2.39
CA VAL A 68 -0.03 8.76 1.88
C VAL A 68 0.02 9.30 0.44
N ASP A 69 0.97 10.19 0.15
CA ASP A 69 1.14 10.72 -1.21
C ASP A 69 1.69 9.66 -2.17
N ASN A 70 2.57 8.78 -1.66
CA ASN A 70 3.04 7.62 -2.41
C ASN A 70 1.89 6.67 -2.78
N ILE A 71 0.94 6.47 -1.86
CA ILE A 71 -0.28 5.67 -2.11
C ILE A 71 -1.15 6.36 -3.15
N ASP A 72 -1.45 7.64 -2.96
CA ASP A 72 -2.28 8.44 -3.86
C ASP A 72 -1.74 8.43 -5.31
N ARG A 73 -0.42 8.57 -5.47
CA ARG A 73 0.26 8.43 -6.77
C ARG A 73 0.14 7.03 -7.35
N ARG A 74 0.28 5.97 -6.54
CA ARG A 74 0.11 4.60 -7.05
C ARG A 74 -1.31 4.34 -7.51
N LEU A 75 -2.30 4.84 -6.76
CA LEU A 75 -3.70 4.74 -7.15
C LEU A 75 -3.97 5.45 -8.48
N SER A 76 -3.23 6.53 -8.81
CA SER A 76 -3.35 7.21 -10.10
C SER A 76 -3.02 6.36 -11.33
N LEU A 77 -2.39 5.20 -11.13
CA LEU A 77 -2.04 4.27 -12.21
C LEU A 77 -3.16 3.25 -12.50
N PHE A 78 -4.17 3.17 -11.64
CA PHE A 78 -5.29 2.26 -11.81
C PHE A 78 -6.35 2.83 -12.75
N ASP A 79 -7.06 1.93 -13.43
CA ASP A 79 -8.24 2.30 -14.19
C ASP A 79 -9.37 2.74 -13.25
N ALA A 80 -10.34 3.47 -13.81
CA ALA A 80 -11.44 4.05 -13.04
C ALA A 80 -12.26 3.00 -12.28
N GLN A 81 -12.44 1.79 -12.82
CA GLN A 81 -13.21 0.75 -12.15
C GLN A 81 -12.47 0.24 -10.91
N THR A 82 -11.17 -0.06 -11.05
CA THR A 82 -10.34 -0.50 -9.93
C THR A 82 -10.24 0.56 -8.84
N LEU A 83 -10.13 1.84 -9.23
CA LEU A 83 -10.16 2.96 -8.28
C LEU A 83 -11.46 3.01 -7.47
N GLU A 84 -12.61 2.87 -8.11
CA GLU A 84 -13.90 2.85 -7.40
C GLU A 84 -14.01 1.66 -6.43
N GLU A 85 -13.47 0.50 -6.79
CA GLU A 85 -13.44 -0.66 -5.90
C GLU A 85 -12.56 -0.41 -4.67
N VAL A 86 -11.39 0.24 -4.83
CA VAL A 86 -10.53 0.64 -3.70
C VAL A 86 -11.22 1.68 -2.81
N ARG A 87 -11.86 2.70 -3.40
CA ARG A 87 -12.62 3.72 -2.66
C ARG A 87 -13.76 3.10 -1.85
N LEU A 88 -14.48 2.15 -2.44
CA LEU A 88 -15.52 1.40 -1.75
C LEU A 88 -14.95 0.59 -0.58
N ALA A 89 -13.80 -0.05 -0.77
CA ALA A 89 -13.12 -0.80 0.29
C ALA A 89 -12.66 0.11 1.43
N LEU A 90 -12.09 1.28 1.15
CA LEU A 90 -11.71 2.28 2.17
C LEU A 90 -12.91 2.77 2.97
N LYS A 91 -14.03 3.07 2.30
CA LYS A 91 -15.29 3.43 2.96
C LYS A 91 -15.79 2.27 3.82
N LEU A 92 -15.85 1.06 3.28
CA LEU A 92 -16.31 -0.13 4.01
C LEU A 92 -15.43 -0.40 5.24
N PHE A 93 -14.11 -0.23 5.12
CA PHE A 93 -13.19 -0.36 6.23
C PHE A 93 -13.46 0.69 7.32
N ASN A 94 -13.63 1.96 6.94
CA ASN A 94 -13.86 3.05 7.91
C ASN A 94 -15.20 2.89 8.64
N TYR A 95 -16.30 2.68 7.90
CA TYR A 95 -17.66 2.57 8.47
C TYR A 95 -17.94 1.18 9.07
N GLY A 96 -17.25 0.14 8.64
CA GLY A 96 -17.41 -1.23 9.13
C GLY A 96 -17.06 -1.42 10.61
N SER A 97 -16.37 -0.44 11.20
CA SER A 97 -16.07 -0.40 12.63
C SER A 97 -17.27 -0.01 13.51
N ILE A 98 -18.27 0.68 12.97
CA ILE A 98 -19.46 1.12 13.73
C ILE A 98 -20.17 -0.06 14.41
N PRO A 99 -20.52 -1.15 13.70
CA PRO A 99 -21.17 -2.31 14.32
C PRO A 99 -20.21 -3.18 15.15
N VAL A 100 -18.90 -2.92 15.12
CA VAL A 100 -17.89 -3.80 15.72
C VAL A 100 -17.47 -3.27 17.10
N GLY A 101 -17.61 -4.12 18.13
CA GLY A 101 -17.09 -3.83 19.47
C GLY A 101 -17.88 -2.78 20.26
N LEU A 102 -19.14 -2.48 19.90
CA LEU A 102 -20.01 -1.50 20.59
C LEU A 102 -19.43 -0.07 20.67
N ASN A 103 -18.44 0.26 19.84
CA ASN A 103 -17.83 1.59 19.83
C ASN A 103 -18.71 2.65 19.15
N PHE A 104 -19.64 2.23 18.25
CA PHE A 104 -20.57 3.09 17.49
C PHE A 104 -19.88 4.30 16.81
N ARG A 105 -18.62 4.13 16.43
CA ARG A 105 -17.77 5.15 15.82
C ARG A 105 -17.11 4.58 14.59
N THR A 106 -16.79 5.45 13.63
CA THR A 106 -15.97 5.06 12.48
C THR A 106 -14.52 4.83 12.92
N PHE A 107 -13.75 4.15 12.06
CA PHE A 107 -12.40 3.69 12.39
C PHE A 107 -11.48 4.86 12.74
N VAL A 108 -11.63 5.97 11.99
CA VAL A 108 -10.85 7.21 12.19
C VAL A 108 -11.07 7.81 13.59
N HIS A 109 -12.21 7.54 14.22
CA HIS A 109 -12.59 8.06 15.54
C HIS A 109 -12.42 7.05 16.68
N LEU A 110 -11.91 5.85 16.41
CA LEU A 110 -11.50 4.90 17.44
C LEU A 110 -10.18 5.35 18.10
N ASP A 111 -10.00 4.97 19.35
CA ASP A 111 -8.70 5.07 20.02
C ASP A 111 -7.73 3.98 19.50
N ALA A 112 -6.45 4.07 19.87
CA ALA A 112 -5.43 3.17 19.34
C ALA A 112 -5.72 1.68 19.68
N ALA A 113 -6.17 1.40 20.89
CA ALA A 113 -6.48 0.04 21.33
C ALA A 113 -7.67 -0.55 20.54
N ALA A 114 -8.76 0.20 20.40
CA ALA A 114 -9.93 -0.24 19.64
C ALA A 114 -9.62 -0.38 18.14
N ARG A 115 -8.70 0.40 17.57
CA ARG A 115 -8.23 0.21 16.20
C ARG A 115 -7.48 -1.11 16.04
N ILE A 116 -6.56 -1.42 16.95
CA ILE A 116 -5.81 -2.69 16.95
C ILE A 116 -6.79 -3.87 17.02
N ASP A 117 -7.73 -3.83 17.97
CA ASP A 117 -8.75 -4.87 18.13
C ASP A 117 -9.64 -5.01 16.88
N TYR A 118 -10.02 -3.89 16.25
CA TYR A 118 -10.80 -3.92 15.02
C TYR A 118 -10.03 -4.58 13.87
N ILE A 119 -8.75 -4.24 13.70
CA ILE A 119 -7.89 -4.83 12.66
C ILE A 119 -7.71 -6.34 12.91
N ALA A 120 -7.45 -6.75 14.16
CA ALA A 120 -7.31 -8.16 14.52
C ALA A 120 -8.60 -8.94 14.20
N ARG A 121 -9.78 -8.39 14.49
CA ARG A 121 -11.07 -9.02 14.12
C ARG A 121 -11.26 -9.15 12.62
N LEU A 122 -10.75 -8.21 11.82
CA LEU A 122 -10.80 -8.33 10.37
C LEU A 122 -9.85 -9.42 9.86
N ASP A 123 -8.66 -9.55 10.47
CA ASP A 123 -7.67 -10.59 10.17
C ASP A 123 -8.18 -12.02 10.48
N ASP A 124 -8.94 -12.17 11.56
CA ASP A 124 -9.56 -13.45 11.95
C ASP A 124 -10.95 -13.67 11.32
N GLY A 125 -11.38 -12.71 10.49
CA GLY A 125 -12.72 -12.65 9.95
C GLY A 125 -12.98 -13.54 8.73
N ILE A 126 -14.18 -13.38 8.16
CA ILE A 126 -14.54 -14.00 6.88
C ILE A 126 -13.69 -13.43 5.73
N ALA A 127 -13.70 -14.09 4.57
CA ALA A 127 -12.81 -13.75 3.45
C ALA A 127 -12.82 -12.26 3.05
N ILE A 128 -14.00 -11.61 3.05
CA ILE A 128 -14.10 -10.19 2.73
C ILE A 128 -13.43 -9.29 3.79
N GLN A 129 -13.54 -9.64 5.08
CA GLN A 129 -12.92 -8.90 6.18
C GLN A 129 -11.40 -9.01 6.11
N ARG A 130 -10.90 -10.23 5.88
CA ARG A 130 -9.47 -10.48 5.67
C ARG A 130 -8.94 -9.76 4.43
N GLY A 131 -9.73 -9.73 3.36
CA GLY A 131 -9.41 -8.99 2.15
C GLY A 131 -9.30 -7.48 2.37
N LEU A 132 -10.18 -6.89 3.18
CA LEU A 132 -10.10 -5.49 3.58
C LEU A 132 -8.84 -5.19 4.39
N SER A 133 -8.55 -6.02 5.40
CA SER A 133 -7.32 -5.86 6.20
C SER A 133 -6.07 -5.99 5.33
N ALA A 134 -6.00 -7.00 4.48
CA ALA A 134 -4.89 -7.21 3.56
C ALA A 134 -4.68 -6.03 2.61
N LEU A 135 -5.77 -5.45 2.06
CA LEU A 135 -5.69 -4.25 1.25
C LEU A 135 -5.05 -3.08 2.02
N MET A 136 -5.53 -2.80 3.24
CA MET A 136 -5.00 -1.70 4.05
C MET A 136 -3.50 -1.88 4.37
N LYS A 137 -3.11 -3.09 4.78
CA LYS A 137 -1.71 -3.46 5.03
C LYS A 137 -0.87 -3.26 3.78
N ASN A 138 -1.35 -3.74 2.63
CA ASN A 138 -0.66 -3.59 1.36
C ASN A 138 -0.51 -2.12 0.98
N LEU A 139 -1.55 -1.29 1.08
CA LEU A 139 -1.45 0.14 0.77
C LEU A 139 -0.37 0.82 1.61
N VAL A 140 -0.39 0.62 2.94
CA VAL A 140 0.57 1.26 3.85
C VAL A 140 1.99 0.75 3.67
N ILE A 141 2.20 -0.57 3.62
CA ILE A 141 3.54 -1.15 3.41
C ILE A 141 4.12 -0.65 2.10
N ASN A 142 3.33 -0.71 1.02
CA ASN A 142 3.79 -0.25 -0.27
C ASN A 142 4.10 1.25 -0.27
N GLY A 143 3.22 2.08 0.30
CA GLY A 143 3.42 3.52 0.40
C GLY A 143 4.68 3.90 1.17
N TYR A 144 4.96 3.19 2.27
CA TYR A 144 6.13 3.42 3.11
C TYR A 144 7.44 3.05 2.39
N TRP A 145 7.51 1.86 1.79
CA TRP A 145 8.71 1.37 1.10
C TRP A 145 8.96 2.03 -0.27
N GLN A 146 8.14 2.99 -0.70
CA GLN A 146 8.51 3.85 -1.83
C GLN A 146 9.58 4.87 -1.49
N ASP A 147 9.81 5.18 -0.22
CA ASP A 147 10.97 5.96 0.18
C ASP A 147 12.21 5.05 0.21
N ILE A 148 13.14 5.30 -0.72
CA ILE A 148 14.41 4.56 -0.83
C ILE A 148 15.22 4.67 0.47
N GLU A 149 15.15 5.81 1.16
CA GLU A 149 15.86 6.01 2.43
C GLU A 149 15.30 5.14 3.54
N ALA A 150 13.97 4.90 3.55
CA ALA A 150 13.37 3.93 4.46
C ALA A 150 13.93 2.52 4.19
N GLY A 151 14.13 2.17 2.93
CA GLY A 151 14.85 0.95 2.50
C GLY A 151 16.27 0.85 3.05
N ARG A 152 17.03 1.96 3.06
CA ARG A 152 18.43 1.96 3.52
C ARG A 152 18.57 1.56 4.99
N ALA A 153 17.58 1.85 5.82
CA ALA A 153 17.57 1.45 7.23
C ALA A 153 17.63 -0.08 7.43
N VAL A 154 17.14 -0.85 6.46
CA VAL A 154 17.20 -2.33 6.45
C VAL A 154 18.34 -2.89 5.58
N GLY A 155 19.28 -2.04 5.17
CA GLY A 155 20.44 -2.43 4.36
C GLY A 155 20.19 -2.47 2.85
N TYR A 156 19.05 -1.94 2.37
CA TYR A 156 18.84 -1.79 0.93
C TYR A 156 19.81 -0.74 0.37
N GLN A 157 20.67 -1.15 -0.56
CA GLN A 157 21.71 -0.27 -1.12
C GLN A 157 21.21 0.60 -2.29
N GLY A 158 19.98 0.39 -2.73
CA GLY A 158 19.41 1.06 -3.90
C GLY A 158 19.38 0.16 -5.14
N PRO A 159 18.97 0.70 -6.30
CA PRO A 159 18.98 -0.03 -7.56
C PRO A 159 20.42 -0.32 -8.00
N ILE A 160 20.74 -1.60 -8.24
CA ILE A 160 22.08 -2.03 -8.74
C ILE A 160 22.46 -1.28 -10.03
N SER A 161 21.48 -0.87 -10.85
CA SER A 161 21.73 -0.08 -12.07
C SER A 161 22.46 1.24 -11.80
N GLU A 162 22.17 1.91 -10.69
CA GLU A 162 22.81 3.18 -10.33
C GLU A 162 24.21 2.94 -9.76
N GLU A 163 24.37 1.94 -8.90
CA GLU A 163 25.66 1.56 -8.32
C GLU A 163 26.64 1.05 -9.38
N ALA A 164 26.19 0.15 -10.25
CA ALA A 164 26.96 -0.42 -11.34
C ALA A 164 27.03 0.50 -12.58
N LYS A 165 26.44 1.70 -12.54
CA LYS A 165 26.35 2.67 -13.64
C LYS A 165 25.91 2.02 -14.96
N ILE A 166 25.00 1.06 -14.89
CA ILE A 166 24.50 0.34 -16.06
C ILE A 166 23.62 1.34 -16.84
N PRO A 167 23.99 1.67 -18.09
CA PRO A 167 23.19 2.56 -18.92
C PRO A 167 21.78 1.98 -19.07
N SER A 168 20.76 2.80 -18.80
CA SER A 168 19.37 2.40 -19.05
C SER A 168 19.19 2.13 -20.54
N LEU A 169 18.91 0.88 -20.89
CA LEU A 169 18.67 0.48 -22.27
C LEU A 169 17.22 0.77 -22.72
N GLY A 170 16.43 1.46 -21.89
CA GLY A 170 15.01 1.71 -22.15
C GLY A 170 14.21 0.41 -22.25
N ASN A 171 13.18 0.39 -23.10
CA ASN A 171 12.45 -0.82 -23.47
C ASN A 171 13.23 -1.63 -24.53
N ALA A 172 14.50 -1.90 -24.30
CA ALA A 172 15.26 -2.75 -25.21
C ALA A 172 14.55 -4.10 -25.30
N PRO A 173 14.21 -4.58 -26.51
CA PRO A 173 13.61 -5.89 -26.66
C PRO A 173 14.55 -6.93 -26.04
N LEU A 174 13.99 -7.83 -25.23
CA LEU A 174 14.74 -8.97 -24.68
C LEU A 174 15.47 -9.67 -25.82
N SER A 175 16.80 -9.76 -25.73
CA SER A 175 17.59 -10.39 -26.77
C SER A 175 17.11 -11.83 -26.94
N HIS A 176 16.72 -12.20 -28.16
CA HIS A 176 16.35 -13.58 -28.50
C HIS A 176 17.60 -14.48 -28.63
N ALA A 177 18.75 -14.02 -28.15
CA ALA A 177 20.00 -14.73 -28.27
C ALA A 177 20.10 -15.78 -27.15
N PRO A 178 20.28 -17.07 -27.48
CA PRO A 178 20.52 -18.08 -26.47
C PRO A 178 21.80 -17.77 -25.70
N PRO A 179 21.87 -18.07 -24.39
CA PRO A 179 23.05 -17.79 -23.58
C PRO A 179 24.28 -18.50 -24.18
N PRO A 180 25.46 -17.87 -24.16
CA PRO A 180 26.68 -18.50 -24.64
C PRO A 180 26.93 -19.76 -23.81
N ARG A 181 27.13 -20.90 -24.51
CA ARG A 181 27.53 -22.14 -23.86
C ARG A 181 28.92 -21.94 -23.27
N ALA A 182 29.04 -22.09 -21.95
CA ALA A 182 30.35 -22.17 -21.31
C ALA A 182 31.10 -23.38 -21.89
N GLY A 183 32.27 -23.10 -22.48
CA GLY A 183 33.27 -24.10 -22.86
C GLY A 183 34.23 -24.36 -21.71
#